data_AF-B3RI69-F1
#
_entry.id   AF-B3RI69-F1
#
_cell.length_a   1.000
_cell.length_b   1.000
_cell.length_c   1.000
_cell.angle_alpha   90.00
_cell.angle_beta   90.00
_cell.angle_gamma   90.00
#
_symmetry.space_group_name_H-M   'P 1'
#
loop_
_entity.id
_entity.type
_entity.pdbx_description
1 polymer ?
#
loop_
_entity_poly.entity_id
_entity_poly.type
_entity_poly.pdbx_seq_one_letter_code
_entity_poly.pdbx_strand_id
1 'polypeptide(L)'
;MSLNLQEITNTKTLKVFEKFYRREVILPVLKDATRDHNLLQEHERLLQITDTEKIDLPEIISDFELKYRQIQHILVAIECHMIVQMRKKVAKDHSFVLTEKVKIDHTLPNDLWQKEGTAETIIIDRPYLADDFVRCLSKNIKDSGDNIIISKTYLSDCLRKLDCKVMERERICYENYSSFYEGLLKHLRYLCHIREQEVKNLQSTVGQISEENFANAHFQLADKFYQLVLEITALRAKIADMRDYSLDQEQFIRKNIKNSFDNLVKNLYHSSTTLKSRFNDYRCHFYNDIQQNIQETRKKTIQKLKTVKDQSIISKDGYKKLDAILEKSQKFRELHKENIYLNQYEEQLKEKVNKMQKGNLQIKMKADEEITLLRQQLEALRKCIEHLEKDRESLQKKLAAEEYEKVQKTHVAQQQAQNRKQLELAKRENFLQLIDDLKTKDVLLQEVTGKFEKNQKEVAVVEAKGRKAVEHLQKKIAHERSLKLNAFHKVDDLQVQINEFEEKQYSLLNSSGRAQPLKDIKLKTRCFSAIPRGPGSSHIQAANNDRIKRMTRPKTCNARLRTSRSTREESIEGVEIQEL
;
A
#
# COMPACT_ATOMS: atom_id res chain seq x y z
N MET A 1 -5.76 -13.93 -20.82
CA MET A 1 -6.93 -13.70 -19.96
C MET A 1 -6.73 -12.35 -19.28
N SER A 2 -7.27 -11.28 -19.86
CA SER A 2 -7.19 -9.93 -19.28
C SER A 2 -8.37 -9.77 -18.32
N LEU A 3 -8.18 -10.18 -17.07
CA LEU A 3 -9.09 -9.85 -15.98
C LEU A 3 -8.85 -8.36 -15.67
N ASN A 4 -9.48 -7.46 -16.46
CA ASN A 4 -9.42 -6.01 -16.28
C ASN A 4 -10.18 -5.62 -15.01
N LEU A 5 -9.63 -5.99 -13.85
CA LEU A 5 -10.19 -5.71 -12.53
C LEU A 5 -10.32 -4.19 -12.26
N GLN A 6 -9.60 -3.37 -13.01
CA GLN A 6 -9.64 -1.90 -12.96
C GLN A 6 -10.90 -1.29 -13.62
N GLU A 7 -11.65 -2.05 -14.42
CA GLU A 7 -12.86 -1.56 -15.12
C GLU A 7 -14.18 -1.89 -14.39
N ILE A 8 -14.12 -2.60 -13.25
CA ILE A 8 -15.30 -2.98 -12.46
C ILE A 8 -15.74 -1.79 -11.60
N THR A 9 -16.44 -0.84 -12.21
CA THR A 9 -16.93 0.37 -11.54
C THR A 9 -18.45 0.34 -11.27
N ASN A 10 -19.19 -0.60 -11.88
CA ASN A 10 -20.65 -0.68 -11.80
C ASN A 10 -21.15 -2.14 -11.61
N THR A 11 -22.35 -2.29 -11.07
CA THR A 11 -23.08 -3.57 -10.95
C THR A 11 -23.25 -4.31 -12.30
N LYS A 12 -23.35 -3.58 -13.42
CA LYS A 12 -23.41 -4.18 -14.76
C LYS A 12 -22.09 -4.82 -15.17
N THR A 13 -20.96 -4.15 -14.92
CA THR A 13 -19.63 -4.70 -15.22
C THR A 13 -19.27 -5.87 -14.31
N LEU A 14 -19.76 -5.87 -13.06
CA LEU A 14 -19.62 -6.99 -12.14
C LEU A 14 -20.34 -8.24 -12.65
N LYS A 15 -21.58 -8.13 -13.13
CA LYS A 15 -22.32 -9.27 -13.70
C LYS A 15 -21.64 -9.87 -14.93
N VAL A 16 -21.05 -9.03 -15.78
CA VAL A 16 -20.27 -9.48 -16.95
C VAL A 16 -19.00 -10.22 -16.49
N PHE A 17 -18.33 -9.70 -15.47
CA PHE A 17 -17.17 -10.34 -14.87
C PHE A 17 -17.51 -11.68 -14.21
N GLU A 18 -18.58 -11.76 -13.42
CA GLU A 18 -19.04 -13.01 -12.79
C GLU A 18 -19.36 -14.07 -13.84
N LYS A 19 -20.02 -13.68 -14.93
CA LYS A 19 -20.30 -14.56 -16.07
C LYS A 19 -19.01 -15.07 -16.72
N PHE A 20 -18.05 -14.18 -16.97
CA PHE A 20 -16.76 -14.53 -17.54
C PHE A 20 -15.95 -15.45 -16.62
N TYR A 21 -15.83 -15.09 -15.35
CA TYR A 21 -15.11 -15.87 -14.33
C TYR A 21 -15.71 -17.27 -14.16
N ARG A 22 -17.04 -17.36 -14.13
CA ARG A 22 -17.74 -18.64 -14.09
C ARG A 22 -17.40 -19.52 -15.29
N ARG A 23 -17.44 -18.94 -16.50
CA ARG A 23 -17.21 -19.68 -17.74
C ARG A 23 -15.75 -20.10 -17.95
N GLU A 24 -14.81 -19.21 -17.66
CA GLU A 24 -13.41 -19.37 -18.02
C GLU A 24 -12.54 -19.90 -16.86
N VAL A 25 -13.04 -19.85 -15.62
CA VAL A 25 -12.29 -20.31 -14.44
C VAL A 25 -13.05 -21.40 -13.69
N ILE A 26 -14.30 -21.18 -13.30
CA ILE A 26 -15.02 -22.14 -12.44
C ILE A 26 -15.40 -23.42 -13.22
N LEU A 27 -16.00 -23.30 -14.41
CA LEU A 27 -16.47 -24.44 -15.20
C LEU A 27 -15.34 -25.39 -15.63
N PRO A 28 -14.18 -24.92 -16.15
CA PRO A 28 -13.08 -25.82 -16.52
C PRO A 28 -12.52 -26.55 -15.29
N VAL A 29 -12.33 -25.84 -14.18
CA VAL A 29 -11.81 -26.42 -12.93
C VAL A 29 -12.74 -27.49 -12.36
N LEU A 30 -14.05 -27.26 -12.40
CA LEU A 30 -15.04 -28.26 -11.97
C LEU A 30 -15.09 -29.46 -12.91
N LYS A 31 -14.95 -29.26 -14.23
CA LYS A 31 -14.85 -30.37 -15.20
C LYS A 31 -13.62 -31.24 -14.93
N ASP A 32 -12.47 -30.61 -14.70
CA ASP A 32 -11.25 -31.35 -14.40
C ASP A 32 -11.34 -32.09 -13.06
N ALA A 33 -11.90 -31.45 -12.02
CA ALA A 33 -12.09 -32.09 -10.72
C ALA A 33 -13.09 -33.26 -10.76
N THR A 34 -14.24 -33.10 -11.43
CA THR A 34 -15.23 -34.18 -11.56
C THR A 34 -14.73 -35.34 -12.43
N ARG A 35 -13.88 -35.06 -13.42
CA ARG A 35 -13.18 -36.09 -14.20
C ARG A 35 -12.19 -36.88 -13.33
N ASP A 36 -11.41 -36.21 -12.50
CA ASP A 36 -10.42 -36.86 -11.62
C ASP A 36 -11.08 -37.77 -10.56
N HIS A 37 -12.25 -37.38 -10.07
CA HIS A 37 -13.03 -38.19 -9.12
C HIS A 37 -13.94 -39.23 -9.79
N ASN A 38 -13.84 -39.45 -11.12
CA ASN A 38 -14.66 -40.38 -11.90
C ASN A 38 -16.19 -40.15 -11.79
N LEU A 39 -16.61 -38.90 -11.56
CA LEU A 39 -18.02 -38.51 -11.45
C LEU A 39 -18.62 -38.26 -12.84
N LEU A 40 -18.75 -39.32 -13.64
CA LEU A 40 -19.17 -39.24 -15.05
C LEU A 40 -20.53 -38.54 -15.24
N GLN A 41 -21.49 -38.81 -14.36
CA GLN A 41 -22.83 -38.22 -14.44
C GLN A 41 -22.84 -36.72 -14.15
N GLU A 42 -21.98 -36.25 -13.24
CA GLU A 42 -21.85 -34.82 -12.93
C GLU A 42 -20.98 -34.09 -13.95
N HIS A 43 -19.95 -34.76 -14.47
CA HIS A 43 -19.15 -34.26 -15.59
C HIS A 43 -20.01 -34.02 -16.85
N GLU A 44 -20.91 -34.94 -17.19
CA GLU A 44 -21.87 -34.77 -18.29
C GLU A 44 -22.87 -33.64 -18.03
N ARG A 45 -23.33 -33.45 -16.79
CA ARG A 45 -24.17 -32.31 -16.40
C ARG A 45 -23.41 -30.99 -16.57
N LEU A 46 -22.16 -30.90 -16.10
CA LEU A 46 -21.30 -29.71 -16.23
C LEU A 46 -20.96 -29.35 -17.68
N LEU A 47 -21.04 -30.31 -18.62
CA LEU A 47 -20.90 -30.07 -20.06
C LEU A 47 -22.13 -29.39 -20.69
N GLN A 48 -23.30 -29.52 -20.06
CA GLN A 48 -24.59 -29.02 -20.56
C GLN A 48 -25.04 -27.70 -19.91
N ILE A 49 -24.35 -27.23 -18.86
CA ILE A 49 -24.69 -26.00 -18.13
C ILE A 49 -24.55 -24.77 -19.04
N THR A 50 -25.65 -24.03 -19.19
CA THR A 50 -25.69 -22.69 -19.79
C THR A 50 -25.36 -21.60 -18.77
N ASP A 51 -24.92 -20.43 -19.25
CA ASP A 51 -24.39 -19.29 -18.47
C ASP A 51 -25.26 -18.78 -17.29
N THR A 52 -26.51 -19.24 -17.15
CA THR A 52 -27.54 -18.74 -16.21
C THR A 52 -27.95 -19.70 -15.09
N GLU A 53 -27.53 -20.97 -15.11
CA GLU A 53 -27.97 -21.97 -14.12
C GLU A 53 -27.07 -21.97 -12.88
N LYS A 54 -27.62 -22.14 -11.67
CA LYS A 54 -26.80 -22.27 -10.45
C LYS A 54 -25.96 -23.54 -10.51
N ILE A 55 -24.69 -23.44 -10.15
CA ILE A 55 -23.78 -24.58 -10.07
C ILE A 55 -23.75 -24.96 -8.61
N ASP A 56 -24.32 -26.12 -8.30
CA ASP A 56 -24.24 -26.71 -6.96
C ASP A 56 -22.99 -27.59 -6.90
N LEU A 57 -22.24 -27.48 -5.81
CA LEU A 57 -21.02 -28.27 -5.60
C LEU A 57 -21.38 -29.74 -5.36
N PRO A 58 -20.72 -30.70 -6.02
CA PRO A 58 -20.77 -32.09 -5.61
C PRO A 58 -20.28 -32.28 -4.18
N GLU A 59 -20.99 -33.05 -3.35
CA GLU A 59 -20.66 -33.29 -1.93
C GLU A 59 -19.26 -33.91 -1.70
N ILE A 60 -18.67 -34.49 -2.73
CA ILE A 60 -17.38 -35.22 -2.67
C ILE A 60 -16.18 -34.26 -2.81
N ILE A 61 -16.37 -33.09 -3.43
CA ILE A 61 -15.29 -32.14 -3.70
C ILE A 61 -15.23 -31.12 -2.57
N SER A 62 -14.14 -31.14 -1.80
CA SER A 62 -13.88 -30.13 -0.77
C SER A 62 -13.72 -28.74 -1.39
N ASP A 63 -14.34 -27.72 -0.78
CA ASP A 63 -14.20 -26.31 -1.22
C ASP A 63 -12.72 -25.87 -1.22
N PHE A 64 -11.91 -26.38 -0.30
CA PHE A 64 -10.47 -26.10 -0.28
C PHE A 64 -9.76 -26.62 -1.54
N GLU A 65 -10.05 -27.85 -1.97
CA GLU A 65 -9.46 -28.44 -3.18
C GLU A 65 -9.90 -27.67 -4.43
N LEU A 66 -11.17 -27.27 -4.47
CA LEU A 66 -11.69 -26.47 -5.57
C LEU A 66 -11.01 -25.10 -5.67
N LYS A 67 -10.84 -24.41 -4.54
CA LYS A 67 -10.13 -23.12 -4.49
C LYS A 67 -8.67 -23.25 -4.89
N TYR A 68 -8.00 -24.32 -4.48
CA TYR A 68 -6.64 -24.62 -4.88
C TYR A 68 -6.52 -24.78 -6.40
N ARG A 69 -7.39 -25.59 -7.01
CA ARG A 69 -7.42 -25.79 -8.48
C ARG A 69 -7.81 -24.52 -9.24
N GLN A 70 -8.72 -23.69 -8.69
CA GLN A 70 -9.04 -22.36 -9.25
C GLN A 70 -7.81 -21.47 -9.34
N ILE A 71 -7.01 -21.40 -8.27
CA ILE A 71 -5.78 -20.60 -8.27
C ILE A 71 -4.77 -21.14 -9.29
N GLN A 72 -4.57 -22.46 -9.34
CA GLN A 72 -3.67 -23.08 -10.31
C GLN A 72 -4.09 -22.78 -11.76
N HIS A 73 -5.37 -22.90 -12.09
CA HIS A 73 -5.86 -22.59 -13.43
C HIS A 73 -5.64 -21.10 -13.76
N ILE A 74 -5.93 -20.18 -12.85
CA ILE A 74 -5.70 -18.75 -13.07
C ILE A 74 -4.22 -18.48 -13.33
N LEU A 75 -3.33 -19.11 -12.56
CA LEU A 75 -1.88 -18.96 -12.71
C LEU A 75 -1.42 -19.39 -14.11
N VAL A 76 -1.81 -20.58 -14.55
CA VAL A 76 -1.49 -21.09 -15.89
C VAL A 76 -2.08 -20.18 -16.99
N ALA A 77 -3.30 -19.67 -16.80
CA ALA A 77 -3.94 -18.77 -17.75
C ALA A 77 -3.23 -17.41 -17.88
N ILE A 78 -2.68 -16.90 -16.77
CA ILE A 78 -1.87 -15.66 -16.76
C ILE A 78 -0.53 -15.91 -17.45
N GLU A 79 0.16 -17.01 -17.13
CA GLU A 79 1.42 -17.38 -17.78
C GLU A 79 1.23 -17.53 -19.30
N CYS A 80 0.19 -18.24 -19.73
CA CYS A 80 -0.17 -18.35 -21.15
C CYS A 80 -0.41 -16.98 -21.79
N HIS A 81 -1.08 -16.06 -21.08
CA HIS A 81 -1.29 -14.70 -21.58
C HIS A 81 0.02 -13.93 -21.73
N MET A 82 0.91 -14.01 -20.74
CA MET A 82 2.24 -13.39 -20.80
C MET A 82 3.06 -13.94 -21.96
N ILE A 83 3.05 -15.26 -22.16
CA ILE A 83 3.72 -15.91 -23.29
C ILE A 83 3.17 -15.39 -24.62
N VAL A 84 1.84 -15.28 -24.76
CA VAL A 84 1.23 -14.72 -25.98
C VAL A 84 1.63 -13.26 -26.21
N GLN A 85 1.66 -12.43 -25.17
CA GLN A 85 2.10 -11.04 -25.28
C GLN A 85 3.58 -10.95 -25.68
N MET A 86 4.43 -11.79 -25.09
CA MET A 86 5.85 -11.87 -25.47
C MET A 86 6.03 -12.34 -26.91
N ARG A 87 5.27 -13.35 -27.36
CA ARG A 87 5.29 -13.79 -28.76
C ARG A 87 4.88 -12.68 -29.72
N LYS A 88 3.83 -11.91 -29.39
CA LYS A 88 3.41 -10.74 -30.18
C LYS A 88 4.51 -9.69 -30.26
N LYS A 89 5.18 -9.39 -29.14
CA LYS A 89 6.30 -8.47 -29.10
C LYS A 89 7.46 -8.95 -29.97
N VAL A 90 7.87 -10.21 -29.83
CA VAL A 90 8.92 -10.82 -30.66
C VAL A 90 8.57 -10.77 -32.15
N ALA A 91 7.32 -11.04 -32.52
CA ALA A 91 6.87 -10.92 -33.92
C ALA A 91 6.93 -9.48 -34.44
N LYS A 92 6.56 -8.50 -33.61
CA LYS A 92 6.67 -7.07 -33.92
C LYS A 92 8.13 -6.66 -34.12
N ASP A 93 9.01 -7.01 -33.17
CA ASP A 93 10.44 -6.71 -33.21
C ASP A 93 11.11 -7.39 -34.42
N HIS A 94 10.74 -8.63 -34.73
CA HIS A 94 11.20 -9.34 -35.92
C HIS A 94 10.78 -8.64 -37.21
N SER A 95 9.53 -8.14 -37.27
CA SER A 95 9.05 -7.36 -38.41
C SER A 95 9.83 -6.05 -38.55
N PHE A 96 10.15 -5.37 -37.45
CA PHE A 96 11.02 -4.18 -37.46
C PHE A 96 12.42 -4.47 -37.98
N VAL A 97 13.03 -5.59 -37.59
CA VAL A 97 14.34 -6.01 -38.11
C VAL A 97 14.29 -6.27 -39.60
N LEU A 98 13.22 -6.91 -40.10
CA LEU A 98 13.05 -7.15 -41.53
C LEU A 98 12.83 -5.85 -42.30
N THR A 99 12.02 -4.92 -41.79
CA THR A 99 11.84 -3.61 -42.44
C THR A 99 13.15 -2.82 -42.48
N GLU A 100 13.94 -2.85 -41.41
CA GLU A 100 15.21 -2.14 -41.35
C GLU A 100 16.26 -2.76 -42.27
N LYS A 101 16.30 -4.09 -42.37
CA LYS A 101 17.19 -4.81 -43.30
C LYS A 101 16.88 -4.50 -44.77
N VAL A 102 15.62 -4.20 -45.09
CA VAL A 102 15.15 -3.91 -46.45
C VAL A 102 15.29 -2.41 -46.79
N LYS A 103 15.52 -1.52 -45.82
CA LYS A 103 15.83 -0.11 -46.09
C LYS A 103 17.18 -0.03 -46.84
N ILE A 104 17.10 0.35 -48.11
CA ILE A 104 18.26 0.62 -49.00
C ILE A 104 18.70 2.10 -48.88
N ASP A 105 17.97 2.90 -48.10
CA ASP A 105 18.16 4.34 -48.04
C ASP A 105 19.52 4.73 -47.45
N HIS A 106 19.93 5.94 -47.81
CA HIS A 106 21.17 6.62 -47.44
C HIS A 106 21.33 6.87 -45.93
N THR A 107 20.67 6.12 -45.04
CA THR A 107 20.55 6.39 -43.61
C THR A 107 21.00 5.18 -42.79
N LEU A 108 21.62 5.41 -41.63
CA LEU A 108 22.04 4.33 -40.75
C LEU A 108 20.85 3.59 -40.10
N PRO A 109 20.95 2.27 -39.88
CA PRO A 109 19.91 1.47 -39.22
C PRO A 109 19.73 1.78 -37.72
N ASN A 110 19.14 2.93 -37.39
CA ASN A 110 19.04 3.42 -36.02
C ASN A 110 17.71 3.05 -35.34
N ASP A 111 16.67 2.68 -36.11
CA ASP A 111 15.32 2.49 -35.58
C ASP A 111 15.23 1.26 -34.65
N LEU A 112 16.10 0.26 -34.83
CA LEU A 112 16.21 -0.92 -33.95
C LEU A 112 16.70 -0.60 -32.54
N TRP A 113 17.36 0.54 -32.37
CA TRP A 113 17.95 0.97 -31.10
C TRP A 113 17.13 2.09 -30.45
N GLN A 114 16.05 2.55 -31.11
CA GLN A 114 15.18 3.58 -30.60
C GLN A 114 14.20 2.97 -29.58
N LYS A 115 14.12 3.59 -28.40
CA LYS A 115 13.12 3.20 -27.40
C LYS A 115 11.74 3.72 -27.80
N GLU A 116 10.71 2.88 -27.66
CA GLU A 116 9.32 3.30 -27.80
C GLU A 116 9.05 4.49 -26.86
N GLY A 117 8.80 5.68 -27.44
CA GLY A 117 8.45 6.91 -26.69
C GLY A 117 9.31 8.14 -26.98
N THR A 118 10.50 8.01 -27.57
CA THR A 118 11.27 9.18 -28.02
C THR A 118 10.90 9.51 -29.46
N ALA A 119 10.07 10.54 -29.67
CA ALA A 119 9.59 10.98 -30.98
C ALA A 119 10.69 11.54 -31.92
N GLU A 120 11.93 11.62 -31.45
CA GLU A 120 13.06 12.16 -32.19
C GLU A 120 13.83 11.02 -32.86
N THR A 121 13.34 10.62 -34.03
CA THR A 121 14.06 9.74 -34.96
C THR A 121 15.30 10.46 -35.48
N ILE A 122 16.48 10.09 -34.98
CA ILE A 122 17.75 10.61 -35.51
C ILE A 122 18.06 9.88 -36.82
N ILE A 123 17.78 10.55 -37.93
CA ILE A 123 18.20 10.11 -39.25
C ILE A 123 19.67 10.52 -39.41
N ILE A 124 20.57 9.54 -39.38
CA ILE A 124 22.00 9.78 -39.65
C ILE A 124 22.29 9.32 -41.06
N ASP A 125 22.61 10.27 -41.94
CA ASP A 125 22.99 9.93 -43.31
C ASP A 125 24.30 9.14 -43.36
N ARG A 126 24.34 8.14 -44.23
CA ARG A 126 25.49 7.32 -44.57
C ARG A 126 26.49 8.21 -45.33
N PRO A 127 27.70 8.40 -44.80
CA PRO A 127 28.65 9.33 -45.39
C PRO A 127 29.39 8.70 -46.58
N TYR A 128 29.17 9.23 -47.78
CA TYR A 128 29.82 8.82 -49.04
C TYR A 128 31.22 9.42 -49.23
N LEU A 129 31.93 9.69 -48.14
CA LEU A 129 33.16 10.47 -48.15
C LEU A 129 34.25 9.80 -49.02
N ALA A 130 34.38 8.48 -48.93
CA ALA A 130 35.32 7.70 -49.73
C ALA A 130 34.89 7.64 -51.21
N ASP A 131 33.60 7.41 -51.47
CA ASP A 131 33.08 7.29 -52.84
C ASP A 131 33.15 8.63 -53.59
N ASP A 132 32.88 9.74 -52.91
CA ASP A 132 33.01 11.08 -53.47
C ASP A 132 34.47 11.47 -53.70
N PHE A 133 35.38 11.05 -52.81
CA PHE A 133 36.81 11.27 -53.00
C PHE A 133 37.36 10.46 -54.17
N VAL A 134 36.99 9.17 -54.27
CA VAL A 134 37.34 8.32 -55.41
C VAL A 134 36.76 8.90 -56.69
N ARG A 135 35.49 9.30 -56.71
CA ARG A 135 34.86 9.97 -57.87
C ARG A 135 35.57 11.28 -58.24
N CYS A 136 36.07 12.05 -57.26
CA CYS A 136 36.88 13.23 -57.53
C CYS A 136 38.24 12.85 -58.12
N LEU A 137 38.94 11.84 -57.59
CA LEU A 137 40.21 11.37 -58.15
C LEU A 137 40.04 10.87 -59.59
N SER A 138 39.02 10.05 -59.86
CA SER A 138 38.77 9.43 -61.17
C SER A 138 38.48 10.42 -62.31
N LYS A 139 38.10 11.67 -62.02
CA LYS A 139 37.73 12.65 -63.06
C LYS A 139 38.89 13.15 -63.93
N ASN A 140 40.14 13.11 -63.45
CA ASN A 140 41.30 13.61 -64.21
C ASN A 140 42.53 12.66 -64.15
N ILE A 141 42.28 11.36 -63.98
CA ILE A 141 43.34 10.35 -64.11
C ILE A 141 43.70 10.21 -65.59
N LYS A 142 44.99 10.37 -65.92
CA LYS A 142 45.51 9.96 -67.23
C LYS A 142 45.97 8.51 -67.11
N ASP A 143 45.17 7.60 -67.66
CA ASP A 143 45.53 6.19 -67.74
C ASP A 143 46.56 5.97 -68.85
N SER A 144 47.75 5.51 -68.46
CA SER A 144 48.78 5.03 -69.37
C SER A 144 49.04 3.55 -69.08
N GLY A 145 48.02 2.71 -69.27
CA GLY A 145 48.09 1.24 -69.25
C GLY A 145 48.48 0.62 -67.89
N ASP A 146 49.76 0.70 -67.53
CA ASP A 146 50.34 0.15 -66.29
C ASP A 146 50.52 1.21 -65.18
N ASN A 147 50.46 2.52 -65.50
CA ASN A 147 50.70 3.59 -64.53
C ASN A 147 49.59 4.67 -64.56
N ILE A 148 49.03 4.94 -63.37
CA ILE A 148 48.10 6.04 -63.13
C ILE A 148 48.91 7.29 -62.78
N ILE A 149 48.87 8.32 -63.64
CA ILE A 149 49.58 9.58 -63.40
C ILE A 149 48.59 10.64 -62.92
N ILE A 150 48.73 11.03 -61.66
CA ILE A 150 47.93 12.10 -61.04
C ILE A 150 48.82 13.32 -60.86
N SER A 151 48.37 14.48 -61.36
CA SER A 151 49.07 15.75 -61.13
C SER A 151 49.05 16.09 -59.63
N LYS A 152 50.20 16.51 -59.09
CA LYS A 152 50.32 16.95 -57.69
C LYS A 152 49.32 18.07 -57.35
N THR A 153 49.10 19.02 -58.27
CA THR A 153 48.15 20.12 -58.05
C THR A 153 46.72 19.61 -57.94
N TYR A 154 46.34 18.68 -58.80
CA TYR A 154 45.03 18.07 -58.81
C TYR A 154 44.75 17.20 -57.58
N LEU A 155 45.76 16.43 -57.13
CA LEU A 155 45.67 15.65 -55.90
C LEU A 155 45.46 16.57 -54.69
N SER A 156 46.22 17.67 -54.59
CA SER A 156 46.04 18.67 -53.54
C SER A 156 44.65 19.29 -53.55
N ASP A 157 44.06 19.56 -54.72
CA ASP A 157 42.68 20.05 -54.83
C ASP A 157 41.64 19.01 -54.40
N CYS A 158 41.86 17.73 -54.72
CA CYS A 158 41.00 16.63 -54.26
C CYS A 158 41.07 16.44 -52.74
N LEU A 159 42.28 16.52 -52.16
CA LEU A 159 42.49 16.46 -50.71
C LEU A 159 41.84 17.66 -50.02
N ARG A 160 41.95 18.87 -50.56
CA ARG A 160 41.26 20.05 -50.03
C ARG A 160 39.74 19.89 -50.03
N LYS A 161 39.17 19.31 -51.09
CA LYS A 161 37.73 19.00 -51.15
C LYS A 161 37.33 17.93 -50.14
N LEU A 162 38.16 16.91 -49.93
CA LEU A 162 37.96 15.91 -48.90
C LEU A 162 37.95 16.55 -47.52
N ASP A 163 38.94 17.38 -47.19
CA ASP A 163 39.00 18.11 -45.92
C ASP A 163 37.76 18.95 -45.68
N CYS A 164 37.30 19.72 -46.69
CA CYS A 164 36.06 20.49 -46.57
C CYS A 164 34.84 19.59 -46.27
N LYS A 165 34.70 18.45 -46.95
CA LYS A 165 33.60 17.50 -46.72
C LYS A 165 33.69 16.81 -45.35
N VAL A 166 34.90 16.51 -44.87
CA VAL A 166 35.10 15.97 -43.51
C VAL A 166 34.62 16.99 -42.48
N MET A 167 35.04 18.25 -42.60
CA MET A 167 34.65 19.32 -41.69
C MET A 167 33.14 19.60 -41.72
N GLU A 168 32.53 19.60 -42.92
CA GLU A 168 31.08 19.76 -43.08
C GLU A 168 30.32 18.61 -42.42
N ARG A 169 30.76 17.36 -42.61
CA ARG A 169 30.19 16.20 -41.95
C ARG A 169 30.32 16.29 -40.43
N GLU A 170 31.49 16.64 -39.91
CA GLU A 170 31.69 16.81 -38.46
C GLU A 170 30.74 17.87 -37.89
N ARG A 171 30.63 19.02 -38.57
CA ARG A 171 29.69 20.08 -38.20
C ARG A 171 28.24 19.56 -38.15
N ILE A 172 27.77 18.87 -39.20
CA ILE A 172 26.41 18.31 -39.25
C ILE A 172 26.22 17.27 -38.14
N CYS A 173 27.20 16.41 -37.88
CA CYS A 173 27.13 15.46 -36.75
C CYS A 173 26.97 16.20 -35.42
N TYR A 174 27.75 17.26 -35.17
CA TYR A 174 27.61 18.07 -33.95
C TYR A 174 26.25 18.75 -33.84
N GLU A 175 25.74 19.33 -34.94
CA GLU A 175 24.41 19.96 -34.98
C GLU A 175 23.30 18.94 -34.71
N ASN A 176 23.40 17.73 -35.27
CA ASN A 176 22.44 16.65 -35.03
C ASN A 176 22.46 16.18 -33.56
N TYR A 177 23.65 15.97 -32.98
CA TYR A 177 23.76 15.61 -31.56
C TYR A 177 23.22 16.72 -30.65
N SER A 178 23.57 17.98 -30.93
CA SER A 178 23.09 19.12 -30.16
C SER A 178 21.56 19.21 -30.19
N SER A 179 20.98 19.09 -31.38
CA SER A 179 19.53 19.15 -31.57
C SER A 179 18.81 18.00 -30.86
N PHE A 180 19.36 16.78 -30.92
CA PHE A 180 18.82 15.63 -30.20
C PHE A 180 18.85 15.82 -28.68
N TYR A 181 19.98 16.27 -28.11
CA TYR A 181 20.03 16.49 -26.66
C TYR A 181 19.12 17.63 -26.23
N GLU A 182 18.97 18.68 -27.04
CA GLU A 182 18.03 19.76 -26.77
C GLU A 182 16.58 19.26 -26.79
N GLY A 183 16.22 18.43 -27.77
CA GLY A 183 14.92 17.81 -27.89
C GLY A 183 14.60 16.85 -26.73
N LEU A 184 15.53 15.95 -26.40
CA LEU A 184 15.45 15.09 -25.22
C LEU A 184 15.25 15.91 -23.93
N LEU A 185 15.98 17.01 -23.75
CA LEU A 185 15.83 17.88 -22.60
C LEU A 185 14.46 18.56 -22.57
N LYS A 186 13.94 19.02 -23.71
CA LYS A 186 12.58 19.60 -23.81
C LYS A 186 11.53 18.55 -23.46
N HIS A 187 11.65 17.34 -23.98
CA HIS A 187 10.73 16.24 -23.68
C HIS A 187 10.75 15.86 -22.19
N LEU A 188 11.93 15.74 -21.59
CA LEU A 188 12.07 15.46 -20.16
C LEU A 188 11.47 16.57 -19.29
N ARG A 189 11.66 17.84 -19.66
CA ARG A 189 11.01 18.97 -18.98
C ARG A 189 9.49 18.89 -19.08
N TYR A 190 8.96 18.58 -20.25
CA TYR A 190 7.52 18.40 -20.46
C TYR A 190 6.95 17.26 -19.61
N LEU A 191 7.61 16.10 -19.59
CA LEU A 191 7.20 14.98 -18.72
C LEU A 191 7.25 15.35 -17.24
N CYS A 192 8.30 16.04 -16.80
CA CYS A 192 8.42 16.51 -15.42
C CYS A 192 7.27 17.46 -15.06
N HIS A 193 6.91 18.37 -15.97
CA HIS A 193 5.78 19.27 -15.78
C HIS A 193 4.44 18.55 -15.63
N ILE A 194 4.18 17.53 -16.45
CA ILE A 194 2.97 16.70 -16.30
C ILE A 194 2.94 16.02 -14.93
N ARG A 195 4.06 15.41 -14.51
CA ARG A 195 4.15 14.74 -13.21
C ARG A 195 3.95 15.70 -12.04
N GLU A 196 4.49 16.91 -12.13
CA GLU A 196 4.26 17.96 -11.13
C GLU A 196 2.79 18.36 -11.04
N GLN A 197 2.09 18.46 -12.18
CA GLN A 197 0.64 18.71 -12.18
C GLN A 197 -0.16 17.55 -11.58
N GLU A 198 0.17 16.31 -11.92
CA GLU A 198 -0.44 15.12 -11.30
C GLU A 198 -0.29 15.14 -9.78
N VAL A 199 0.91 15.43 -9.28
CA VAL A 199 1.18 15.53 -7.83
C VAL A 199 0.36 16.64 -7.19
N LYS A 200 0.27 17.82 -7.80
CA LYS A 200 -0.56 18.93 -7.29
C LYS A 200 -2.04 18.57 -7.23
N ASN A 201 -2.55 17.88 -8.25
CA ASN A 201 -3.93 17.41 -8.28
C ASN A 201 -4.18 16.39 -7.15
N LEU A 202 -3.29 15.42 -6.99
CA LEU A 202 -3.38 14.42 -5.91
C LEU A 202 -3.33 15.08 -4.52
N GLN A 203 -2.41 16.03 -4.30
CA GLN A 203 -2.34 16.79 -3.05
C GLN A 203 -3.63 17.56 -2.76
N SER A 204 -4.23 18.18 -3.79
CA SER A 204 -5.50 18.89 -3.66
C SER A 204 -6.66 17.94 -3.31
N THR A 205 -6.73 16.76 -3.96
CA THR A 205 -7.75 15.76 -3.64
C THR A 205 -7.60 15.20 -2.23
N VAL A 206 -6.37 14.97 -1.75
CA VAL A 206 -6.12 14.51 -0.38
C VAL A 206 -6.51 15.59 0.63
N GLY A 207 -6.21 16.86 0.34
CA GLY A 207 -6.64 17.99 1.17
C GLY A 207 -8.17 18.05 1.30
N GLN A 208 -8.89 17.95 0.18
CA GLN A 208 -10.36 17.94 0.16
C GLN A 208 -10.94 16.76 0.94
N ILE A 209 -10.44 15.54 0.73
CA ILE A 209 -10.88 14.35 1.48
C ILE A 209 -10.63 14.52 2.98
N SER A 210 -9.50 15.13 3.36
CA SER A 210 -9.19 15.39 4.77
C SER A 210 -10.15 16.40 5.39
N GLU A 211 -10.48 17.48 4.68
CA GLU A 211 -11.44 18.50 5.12
C GLU A 211 -12.86 17.93 5.23
N GLU A 212 -13.30 17.16 4.22
CA GLU A 212 -14.60 16.47 4.23
C GLU A 212 -14.68 15.46 5.37
N ASN A 213 -13.63 14.66 5.61
CA ASN A 213 -13.59 13.71 6.71
C ASN A 213 -13.63 14.42 8.07
N PHE A 214 -12.92 15.54 8.21
CA PHE A 214 -12.95 16.35 9.43
C PHE A 214 -14.35 16.91 9.70
N ALA A 215 -14.99 17.50 8.68
CA ALA A 215 -16.36 17.99 8.77
C ALA A 215 -17.34 16.86 9.12
N ASN A 216 -17.24 15.71 8.44
CA ASN A 216 -18.08 14.54 8.71
C ASN A 216 -17.91 14.00 10.13
N ALA A 217 -16.67 13.94 10.64
CA ALA A 217 -16.40 13.54 12.01
C ALA A 217 -17.05 14.51 13.01
N HIS A 218 -17.00 15.81 12.75
CA HIS A 218 -17.68 16.82 13.57
C HIS A 218 -19.21 16.68 13.53
N PHE A 219 -19.82 16.42 12.38
CA PHE A 219 -21.26 16.17 12.29
C PHE A 219 -21.67 14.90 13.04
N GLN A 220 -20.93 13.80 12.89
CA GLN A 220 -21.19 12.57 13.64
C GLN A 220 -21.07 12.77 15.15
N LEU A 221 -20.07 13.54 15.59
CA LEU A 221 -19.89 13.87 16.99
C LEU A 221 -21.04 14.73 17.51
N ALA A 222 -21.48 15.74 16.75
CA ALA A 222 -22.63 16.58 17.09
C ALA A 222 -23.92 15.76 17.20
N ASP A 223 -24.17 14.84 16.27
CA ASP A 223 -25.32 13.92 16.32
C ASP A 223 -25.30 13.05 17.58
N LYS A 224 -24.13 12.54 17.96
CA LYS A 224 -23.97 11.75 19.19
C LYS A 224 -24.22 12.58 20.44
N PHE A 225 -23.71 13.81 20.49
CA PHE A 225 -24.00 14.73 21.59
C PHE A 225 -25.50 15.03 21.68
N TYR A 226 -26.16 15.30 20.55
CA TYR A 226 -27.58 15.55 20.52
C TYR A 226 -28.40 14.34 21.03
N GLN A 227 -28.05 13.13 20.60
CA GLN A 227 -28.66 11.89 21.10
C GLN A 227 -28.51 11.74 22.62
N LEU A 228 -27.30 11.98 23.16
CA LEU A 228 -27.05 11.91 24.60
C LEU A 228 -27.84 12.98 25.37
N VAL A 229 -27.96 14.20 24.84
CA VAL A 229 -28.76 15.27 25.46
C VAL A 229 -30.24 14.90 25.48
N LEU A 230 -30.76 14.30 24.41
CA LEU A 230 -32.14 13.79 24.37
C LEU A 230 -32.35 12.69 25.41
N GLU A 231 -31.44 11.73 25.52
CA GLU A 231 -31.51 10.65 26.51
C GLU A 231 -31.46 11.20 27.95
N ILE A 232 -30.51 12.10 28.25
CA ILE A 232 -30.44 12.79 29.54
C ILE A 232 -31.75 13.52 29.85
N THR A 233 -32.35 14.17 28.84
CA THR A 233 -33.63 14.89 29.01
C THR A 233 -34.77 13.93 29.32
N ALA A 234 -34.86 12.80 28.61
CA ALA A 234 -35.86 11.77 28.86
C ALA A 234 -35.69 11.13 30.25
N LEU A 235 -34.45 10.85 30.66
CA LEU A 235 -34.13 10.33 31.99
C LEU A 235 -34.50 11.33 33.09
N ARG A 236 -34.22 12.62 32.89
CA ARG A 236 -34.63 13.68 33.82
C ARG A 236 -36.15 13.77 33.95
N ALA A 237 -36.90 13.67 32.85
CA ALA A 237 -38.37 13.63 32.88
C ALA A 237 -38.87 12.41 33.66
N LYS A 238 -38.34 11.21 33.38
CA LYS A 238 -38.71 10.00 34.12
C LYS A 238 -38.41 10.09 35.62
N ILE A 239 -37.29 10.71 36.01
CA ILE A 239 -36.96 10.96 37.42
C ILE A 239 -37.97 11.92 38.05
N ALA A 240 -38.39 12.96 37.33
CA ALA A 240 -39.43 13.87 37.80
C ALA A 240 -40.76 13.13 38.01
N ASP A 241 -41.22 12.34 37.03
CA ASP A 241 -42.45 11.55 37.13
C ASP A 241 -42.41 10.57 38.33
N MET A 242 -41.27 9.91 38.55
CA MET A 242 -41.10 9.02 39.70
C MET A 242 -41.12 9.76 41.04
N ARG A 243 -40.56 10.98 41.10
CA ARG A 243 -40.62 11.83 42.30
C ARG A 243 -42.05 12.27 42.58
N ASP A 244 -42.80 12.68 41.56
CA ASP A 244 -44.20 13.07 41.70
C ASP A 244 -45.06 11.89 42.15
N TYR A 245 -44.87 10.70 41.56
CA TYR A 245 -45.55 9.48 42.00
C TYR A 245 -45.24 9.13 43.47
N SER A 246 -43.98 9.30 43.90
CA SER A 246 -43.59 9.09 45.30
C SER A 246 -44.27 10.09 46.24
N LEU A 247 -44.38 11.37 45.84
CA LEU A 247 -45.08 12.39 46.61
C LEU A 247 -46.57 12.09 46.72
N ASP A 248 -47.21 11.67 45.63
CA ASP A 248 -48.62 11.28 45.62
C ASP A 248 -48.90 10.07 46.52
N GLN A 249 -48.02 9.06 46.48
CA GLN A 249 -48.11 7.92 47.38
C GLN A 249 -47.96 8.32 48.86
N GLU A 250 -47.00 9.17 49.19
CA GLU A 250 -46.85 9.70 50.54
C GLU A 250 -48.11 10.46 51.00
N GLN A 251 -48.67 11.32 50.13
CA GLN A 251 -49.90 12.04 50.44
C GLN A 251 -51.08 11.09 50.64
N PHE A 252 -51.19 10.04 49.82
CA PHE A 252 -52.22 9.01 49.95
C PHE A 252 -52.10 8.27 51.29
N ILE A 253 -50.89 7.84 51.67
CA ILE A 253 -50.64 7.16 52.95
C ILE A 253 -50.98 8.10 54.12
N ARG A 254 -50.51 9.35 54.09
CA ARG A 254 -50.82 10.35 55.13
C ARG A 254 -52.34 10.56 55.27
N LYS A 255 -53.06 10.64 54.15
CA LYS A 255 -54.52 10.79 54.14
C LYS A 255 -55.23 9.54 54.69
N ASN A 256 -54.78 8.34 54.34
CA ASN A 256 -55.33 7.10 54.88
C ASN A 256 -55.11 6.98 56.39
N ILE A 257 -53.91 7.29 56.88
CA ILE A 257 -53.61 7.31 58.32
C ILE A 257 -54.52 8.31 59.02
N LYS A 258 -54.64 9.54 58.48
CA LYS A 258 -55.54 10.56 59.03
C LYS A 258 -56.99 10.08 59.07
N ASN A 259 -57.50 9.50 57.99
CA ASN A 259 -58.87 8.98 57.93
C ASN A 259 -59.10 7.83 58.92
N SER A 260 -58.14 6.90 59.05
CA SER A 260 -58.22 5.80 60.02
C SER A 260 -58.22 6.32 61.45
N PHE A 261 -57.39 7.32 61.75
CA PHE A 261 -57.34 7.98 63.04
C PHE A 261 -58.65 8.73 63.34
N ASP A 262 -59.16 9.52 62.38
CA ASP A 262 -60.43 10.24 62.51
C ASP A 262 -61.60 9.28 62.73
N ASN A 263 -61.61 8.13 62.04
CA ASN A 263 -62.62 7.08 62.25
C ASN A 263 -62.51 6.46 63.63
N LEU A 264 -61.29 6.19 64.12
CA LEU A 264 -61.09 5.69 65.47
C LEU A 264 -61.57 6.69 66.52
N VAL A 265 -61.23 7.98 66.37
CA VAL A 265 -61.69 9.06 67.25
C VAL A 265 -63.21 9.15 67.23
N LYS A 266 -63.85 9.11 66.06
CA LYS A 266 -65.32 9.08 65.93
C LYS A 266 -65.94 7.88 66.64
N ASN A 267 -65.35 6.69 66.48
CA ASN A 267 -65.83 5.47 67.14
C ASN A 267 -65.68 5.54 68.67
N LEU A 268 -64.55 6.06 69.17
CA LEU A 268 -64.34 6.28 70.60
C LEU A 268 -65.35 7.29 71.16
N TYR A 269 -65.58 8.39 70.43
CA TYR A 269 -66.57 9.39 70.82
C TYR A 269 -67.99 8.82 70.84
N HIS A 270 -68.36 8.03 69.84
CA HIS A 270 -69.65 7.34 69.78
C HIS A 270 -69.82 6.33 70.93
N SER A 271 -68.79 5.53 71.21
CA SER A 271 -68.80 4.58 72.33
C SER A 271 -68.90 5.29 73.68
N SER A 272 -68.15 6.38 73.88
CA SER A 272 -68.23 7.22 75.08
C SER A 272 -69.63 7.83 75.28
N THR A 273 -70.23 8.32 74.19
CA THR A 273 -71.60 8.87 74.21
C THR A 273 -72.63 7.79 74.55
N THR A 274 -72.48 6.60 73.96
CA THR A 274 -73.35 5.44 74.24
C THR A 274 -73.22 5.00 75.69
N LEU A 275 -71.99 4.91 76.22
CA LEU A 275 -71.73 4.59 77.62
C LEU A 275 -72.37 5.63 78.55
N LYS A 276 -72.24 6.92 78.23
CA LYS A 276 -72.87 8.02 78.97
C LYS A 276 -74.41 7.90 78.95
N SER A 277 -75.00 7.55 77.81
CA SER A 277 -76.44 7.29 77.71
C SER A 277 -76.86 6.13 78.61
N ARG A 278 -76.15 4.99 78.57
CA ARG A 278 -76.43 3.83 79.43
C ARG A 278 -76.31 4.20 80.92
N PHE A 279 -75.31 4.99 81.30
CA PHE A 279 -75.19 5.48 82.67
C PHE A 279 -76.38 6.36 83.08
N ASN A 280 -76.88 7.21 82.18
CA ASN A 280 -78.09 7.99 82.44
C ASN A 280 -79.33 7.07 82.56
N ASP A 281 -79.46 6.05 81.71
CA ASP A 281 -80.54 5.08 81.79
C ASP A 281 -80.51 4.33 83.14
N TYR A 282 -79.33 3.88 83.58
CA TYR A 282 -79.14 3.27 84.90
C TYR A 282 -79.48 4.24 86.04
N ARG A 283 -79.09 5.53 85.93
CA ARG A 283 -79.45 6.55 86.91
C ARG A 283 -80.98 6.75 86.97
N CYS A 284 -81.65 6.78 85.83
CA CYS A 284 -83.11 6.89 85.76
C CYS A 284 -83.81 5.64 86.31
N HIS A 285 -83.34 4.44 85.96
CA HIS A 285 -83.84 3.18 86.51
C HIS A 285 -83.69 3.16 88.03
N PHE A 286 -82.51 3.50 88.55
CA PHE A 286 -82.25 3.53 89.99
C PHE A 286 -83.12 4.58 90.71
N TYR A 287 -83.33 5.75 90.11
CA TYR A 287 -84.24 6.76 90.62
C TYR A 287 -85.69 6.23 90.69
N ASN A 288 -86.15 5.57 89.63
CA ASN A 288 -87.48 4.95 89.58
C ASN A 288 -87.62 3.81 90.59
N ASP A 289 -86.63 2.94 90.73
CA ASP A 289 -86.61 1.86 91.72
C ASP A 289 -86.67 2.40 93.15
N ILE A 290 -85.87 3.43 93.47
CA ILE A 290 -85.93 4.09 94.78
C ILE A 290 -87.33 4.67 95.00
N GLN A 291 -87.89 5.35 94.00
CA GLN A 291 -89.21 5.95 94.11
C GLN A 291 -90.31 4.90 94.28
N GLN A 292 -90.23 3.78 93.57
CA GLN A 292 -91.12 2.63 93.74
C GLN A 292 -90.95 2.00 95.13
N ASN A 293 -89.73 1.78 95.60
CA ASN A 293 -89.46 1.27 96.95
C ASN A 293 -90.01 2.20 98.04
N ILE A 294 -89.90 3.53 97.86
CA ILE A 294 -90.52 4.50 98.76
C ILE A 294 -92.06 4.38 98.72
N GLN A 295 -92.66 4.24 97.54
CA GLN A 295 -94.10 4.06 97.39
C GLN A 295 -94.59 2.74 97.98
N GLU A 296 -93.86 1.64 97.77
CA GLU A 296 -94.15 0.34 98.37
C GLU A 296 -94.02 0.38 99.87
N THR A 297 -92.97 1.01 100.41
CA THR A 297 -92.80 1.17 101.85
C THR A 297 -93.95 1.98 102.42
N ARG A 298 -94.36 3.08 101.76
CA ARG A 298 -95.57 3.83 102.13
C ARG A 298 -96.83 2.96 102.08
N LYS A 299 -97.05 2.18 101.01
CA LYS A 299 -98.21 1.26 100.88
C LYS A 299 -98.19 0.16 101.95
N LYS A 300 -97.04 -0.45 102.22
CA LYS A 300 -96.82 -1.49 103.25
C LYS A 300 -97.03 -0.91 104.64
N THR A 301 -96.60 0.32 104.92
CA THR A 301 -96.90 1.01 106.19
C THR A 301 -98.38 1.32 106.31
N ILE A 302 -99.05 1.76 105.25
CA ILE A 302 -100.50 2.01 105.24
C ILE A 302 -101.31 0.72 105.40
N GLN A 303 -100.87 -0.38 104.76
CA GLN A 303 -101.47 -1.70 104.93
C GLN A 303 -101.22 -2.27 106.32
N LYS A 304 -100.00 -2.14 106.88
CA LYS A 304 -99.70 -2.52 108.28
C LYS A 304 -100.47 -1.65 109.29
N LEU A 305 -100.71 -0.37 109.00
CA LEU A 305 -101.60 0.47 109.81
C LEU A 305 -103.08 0.03 109.71
N LYS A 306 -103.49 -0.55 108.57
CA LYS A 306 -104.83 -1.15 108.38
C LYS A 306 -104.98 -2.54 108.99
N THR A 307 -103.90 -3.32 109.15
CA THR A 307 -103.93 -4.70 109.67
C THR A 307 -103.43 -4.85 111.12
N VAL A 308 -103.03 -3.77 111.80
CA VAL A 308 -102.73 -3.75 113.25
C VAL A 308 -104.00 -3.40 114.09
N LYS A 309 -105.17 -3.34 113.46
CA LYS A 309 -106.49 -3.18 114.09
C LYS A 309 -107.32 -4.48 114.15
N ASP A 310 -106.68 -5.66 114.19
CA ASP A 310 -107.24 -6.91 114.74
C ASP A 310 -106.06 -7.88 114.98
N GLN A 311 -105.95 -8.37 116.23
CA GLN A 311 -104.72 -8.84 116.87
C GLN A 311 -104.40 -10.34 116.69
N SER A 312 -103.10 -10.68 116.83
CA SER A 312 -102.56 -11.87 117.55
C SER A 312 -102.72 -13.28 116.91
N ILE A 313 -101.82 -14.28 116.92
CA ILE A 313 -100.46 -14.58 117.45
C ILE A 313 -99.96 -15.90 116.76
N ILE A 314 -98.70 -15.91 116.31
CA ILE A 314 -97.62 -16.95 116.35
C ILE A 314 -97.86 -18.44 115.94
N SER A 315 -97.05 -18.94 114.98
CA SER A 315 -96.08 -20.07 115.12
C SER A 315 -95.40 -20.38 113.77
N LYS A 316 -94.09 -20.19 113.56
CA LYS A 316 -92.89 -20.94 114.02
C LYS A 316 -92.77 -22.35 113.44
N ASP A 317 -92.10 -22.45 112.28
CA ASP A 317 -91.07 -23.48 111.99
C ASP A 317 -90.34 -23.20 110.67
N GLY A 318 -89.15 -22.61 110.75
CA GLY A 318 -88.36 -22.20 109.57
C GLY A 318 -86.86 -22.05 109.81
N TYR A 319 -86.31 -22.68 110.86
CA TYR A 319 -84.91 -22.46 111.30
C TYR A 319 -84.04 -23.73 111.33
N LYS A 320 -84.26 -24.66 110.38
CA LYS A 320 -83.28 -25.74 110.08
C LYS A 320 -82.98 -25.94 108.58
N LYS A 321 -83.68 -25.21 107.69
CA LYS A 321 -83.34 -25.12 106.25
C LYS A 321 -82.48 -23.90 105.93
N LEU A 322 -82.47 -22.88 106.78
CA LEU A 322 -81.73 -21.62 106.54
C LEU A 322 -80.21 -21.80 106.71
N ASP A 323 -79.74 -22.57 107.69
CA ASP A 323 -78.30 -22.79 107.91
C ASP A 323 -77.66 -23.66 106.81
N ALA A 324 -78.36 -24.68 106.31
CA ALA A 324 -77.91 -25.49 105.17
C ALA A 324 -77.90 -24.69 103.83
N ILE A 325 -78.80 -23.71 103.68
CA ILE A 325 -78.82 -22.79 102.53
C ILE A 325 -77.74 -21.71 102.68
N LEU A 326 -77.42 -21.26 103.90
CA LEU A 326 -76.35 -20.30 104.19
C LEU A 326 -74.96 -20.90 103.99
N GLU A 327 -74.71 -22.14 104.44
CA GLU A 327 -73.46 -22.86 104.15
C GLU A 327 -73.28 -23.16 102.66
N LYS A 328 -74.34 -23.62 101.98
CA LYS A 328 -74.28 -23.82 100.52
C LYS A 328 -74.08 -22.50 99.77
N SER A 329 -74.71 -21.42 100.22
CA SER A 329 -74.53 -20.08 99.64
C SER A 329 -73.14 -19.50 99.93
N GLN A 330 -72.53 -19.81 101.08
CA GLN A 330 -71.15 -19.44 101.40
C GLN A 330 -70.14 -20.23 100.55
N LYS A 331 -70.28 -21.56 100.45
CA LYS A 331 -69.47 -22.40 99.54
C LYS A 331 -69.62 -22.00 98.08
N PHE A 332 -70.83 -21.67 97.63
CA PHE A 332 -71.06 -21.19 96.25
C PHE A 332 -70.40 -19.83 96.01
N ARG A 333 -70.39 -18.94 97.01
CA ARG A 333 -69.68 -17.66 96.93
C ARG A 333 -68.16 -17.83 96.93
N GLU A 334 -67.63 -18.80 97.65
CA GLU A 334 -66.20 -19.13 97.63
C GLU A 334 -65.78 -19.73 96.28
N LEU A 335 -66.53 -20.72 95.77
CA LEU A 335 -66.31 -21.28 94.44
C LEU A 335 -66.48 -20.24 93.33
N HIS A 336 -67.42 -19.30 93.46
CA HIS A 336 -67.59 -18.21 92.51
C HIS A 336 -66.41 -17.22 92.54
N LYS A 337 -65.87 -16.92 93.73
CA LYS A 337 -64.66 -16.09 93.87
C LYS A 337 -63.43 -16.80 93.28
N GLU A 338 -63.28 -18.09 93.53
CA GLU A 338 -62.22 -18.92 92.95
C GLU A 338 -62.35 -19.01 91.42
N ASN A 339 -63.58 -19.18 90.90
CA ASN A 339 -63.84 -19.19 89.46
C ASN A 339 -63.54 -17.83 88.80
N ILE A 340 -63.88 -16.71 89.44
CA ILE A 340 -63.45 -15.37 88.98
C ILE A 340 -61.92 -15.28 88.94
N TYR A 341 -61.24 -15.73 89.99
CA TYR A 341 -59.77 -15.68 90.06
C TYR A 341 -59.12 -16.55 88.99
N LEU A 342 -59.64 -17.77 88.76
CA LEU A 342 -59.19 -18.68 87.72
C LEU A 342 -59.45 -18.11 86.31
N ASN A 343 -60.62 -17.51 86.07
CA ASN A 343 -60.93 -16.88 84.78
C ASN A 343 -60.01 -15.67 84.51
N GLN A 344 -59.74 -14.85 85.52
CA GLN A 344 -58.78 -13.74 85.40
C GLN A 344 -57.37 -14.25 85.10
N TYR A 345 -56.96 -15.36 85.73
CA TYR A 345 -55.67 -15.98 85.46
C TYR A 345 -55.61 -16.59 84.05
N GLU A 346 -56.68 -17.24 83.59
CA GLU A 346 -56.80 -17.79 82.23
C GLU A 346 -56.75 -16.68 81.17
N GLU A 347 -57.43 -15.56 81.39
CA GLU A 347 -57.41 -14.40 80.49
C GLU A 347 -56.00 -13.78 80.40
N GLN A 348 -55.30 -13.65 81.54
CA GLN A 348 -53.90 -13.21 81.56
C GLN A 348 -52.96 -14.17 80.83
N LEU A 349 -53.18 -15.48 80.96
CA LEU A 349 -52.40 -16.48 80.21
C LEU A 349 -52.67 -16.39 78.71
N LYS A 350 -53.94 -16.25 78.28
CA LYS A 350 -54.31 -16.06 76.87
C LYS A 350 -53.68 -14.79 76.30
N GLU A 351 -53.67 -13.69 77.03
CA GLU A 351 -53.05 -12.44 76.60
C GLU A 351 -51.53 -12.59 76.43
N LYS A 352 -50.85 -13.28 77.37
CA LYS A 352 -49.41 -13.58 77.27
C LYS A 352 -49.10 -14.46 76.07
N VAL A 353 -49.89 -15.52 75.84
CA VAL A 353 -49.74 -16.40 74.66
C VAL A 353 -49.94 -15.61 73.36
N ASN A 354 -50.98 -14.79 73.27
CA ASN A 354 -51.23 -13.94 72.10
C ASN A 354 -50.09 -12.95 71.84
N LYS A 355 -49.54 -12.32 72.89
CA LYS A 355 -48.37 -11.43 72.78
C LYS A 355 -47.14 -12.18 72.28
N MET A 356 -46.86 -13.36 72.82
CA MET A 356 -45.74 -14.20 72.37
C MET A 356 -45.92 -14.66 70.92
N GLN A 357 -47.12 -15.09 70.53
CA GLN A 357 -47.42 -15.49 69.15
C GLN A 357 -47.24 -14.34 68.18
N LYS A 358 -47.70 -13.13 68.53
CA LYS A 358 -47.50 -11.92 67.72
C LYS A 358 -46.02 -11.57 67.57
N GLY A 359 -45.25 -11.64 68.65
CA GLY A 359 -43.79 -11.42 68.61
C GLY A 359 -43.08 -12.44 67.71
N ASN A 360 -43.44 -13.72 67.82
CA ASN A 360 -42.86 -14.79 67.01
C ASN A 360 -43.18 -14.61 65.50
N LEU A 361 -44.42 -14.22 65.16
CA LEU A 361 -44.80 -13.89 63.78
C LEU A 361 -43.98 -12.72 63.23
N GLN A 362 -43.77 -11.66 64.00
CA GLN A 362 -42.96 -10.52 63.57
C GLN A 362 -41.49 -10.91 63.31
N ILE A 363 -40.92 -11.76 64.16
CA ILE A 363 -39.55 -12.28 63.96
C ILE A 363 -39.49 -13.13 62.69
N LYS A 364 -40.47 -14.02 62.47
CA LYS A 364 -40.55 -14.83 61.25
C LYS A 364 -40.65 -13.98 59.99
N MET A 365 -41.51 -12.96 59.98
CA MET A 365 -41.65 -12.05 58.84
C MET A 365 -40.34 -11.33 58.51
N LYS A 366 -39.64 -10.81 59.52
CA LYS A 366 -38.33 -10.17 59.32
C LYS A 366 -37.28 -11.15 58.77
N ALA A 367 -37.25 -12.38 59.29
CA ALA A 367 -36.36 -13.41 58.77
C ALA A 367 -36.68 -13.78 57.31
N ASP A 368 -37.96 -13.86 56.95
CA ASP A 368 -38.38 -14.13 55.56
C ASP A 368 -38.03 -12.98 54.59
N GLU A 369 -38.12 -11.73 55.04
CA GLU A 369 -37.66 -10.54 54.31
C GLU A 369 -36.14 -10.59 54.08
N GLU A 370 -35.35 -10.90 55.12
CA GLU A 370 -33.89 -11.06 55.03
C GLU A 370 -33.49 -12.20 54.07
N ILE A 371 -34.16 -13.36 54.15
CA ILE A 371 -33.94 -14.48 53.24
C ILE A 371 -34.23 -14.07 51.80
N THR A 372 -35.30 -13.30 51.57
CA THR A 372 -35.66 -12.83 50.22
C THR A 372 -34.62 -11.86 49.67
N LEU A 373 -34.13 -10.93 50.49
CA LEU A 373 -33.07 -10.00 50.10
C LEU A 373 -31.77 -10.73 49.77
N LEU A 374 -31.36 -11.70 50.60
CA LEU A 374 -30.16 -12.49 50.36
C LEU A 374 -30.27 -13.33 49.07
N ARG A 375 -31.45 -13.89 48.78
CA ARG A 375 -31.70 -14.60 47.51
C ARG A 375 -31.58 -13.67 46.31
N GLN A 376 -32.11 -12.45 46.40
CA GLN A 376 -31.97 -11.45 45.33
C GLN A 376 -30.52 -11.04 45.11
N GLN A 377 -29.75 -10.84 46.19
CA GLN A 377 -28.32 -10.52 46.11
C GLN A 377 -27.51 -11.68 45.51
N LEU A 378 -27.79 -12.92 45.89
CA LEU A 378 -27.15 -14.11 45.31
C LEU A 378 -27.44 -14.22 43.80
N GLU A 379 -28.67 -13.97 43.38
CA GLU A 379 -29.06 -13.99 41.98
C GLU A 379 -28.37 -12.88 41.17
N ALA A 380 -28.27 -11.68 41.73
CA ALA A 380 -27.53 -10.58 41.11
C ALA A 380 -26.03 -10.93 40.96
N LEU A 381 -25.41 -11.50 41.99
CA LEU A 381 -24.01 -11.95 41.94
C LEU A 381 -23.79 -13.06 40.91
N ARG A 382 -24.71 -14.03 40.80
CA ARG A 382 -24.65 -15.07 39.77
C ARG A 382 -24.68 -14.49 38.36
N LYS A 383 -25.57 -13.53 38.09
CA LYS A 383 -25.63 -12.84 36.79
C LYS A 383 -24.35 -12.05 36.49
N CYS A 384 -23.78 -11.38 37.50
CA CYS A 384 -22.51 -10.69 37.34
C CYS A 384 -21.36 -11.66 37.02
N ILE A 385 -21.31 -12.81 37.70
CA ILE A 385 -20.31 -13.86 37.41
C ILE A 385 -20.49 -14.39 35.98
N GLU A 386 -21.71 -14.70 35.56
CA GLU A 386 -21.98 -15.17 34.19
C GLU A 386 -21.55 -14.15 33.14
N HIS A 387 -21.78 -12.85 33.40
CA HIS A 387 -21.32 -11.79 32.50
C HIS A 387 -19.79 -11.69 32.45
N LEU A 388 -19.12 -11.74 33.60
CA LEU A 388 -17.66 -11.73 33.69
C LEU A 388 -17.03 -12.98 33.05
N GLU A 389 -17.68 -14.14 33.14
CA GLU A 389 -17.25 -15.37 32.46
C GLU A 389 -17.32 -15.21 30.94
N LYS A 390 -18.43 -14.66 30.42
CA LYS A 390 -18.57 -14.34 28.99
C LYS A 390 -17.51 -13.33 28.52
N ASP A 391 -17.25 -12.30 29.31
CA ASP A 391 -16.22 -11.30 28.99
C ASP A 391 -14.83 -11.94 29.00
N ARG A 392 -14.52 -12.77 29.99
CA ARG A 392 -13.26 -13.53 30.08
C ARG A 392 -13.07 -14.43 28.86
N GLU A 393 -14.10 -15.16 28.44
CA GLU A 393 -14.04 -15.99 27.23
C GLU A 393 -13.82 -15.16 25.96
N SER A 394 -14.47 -13.99 25.86
CA SER A 394 -14.29 -13.08 24.73
C SER A 394 -12.86 -12.53 24.66
N LEU A 395 -12.29 -12.17 25.81
CA LEU A 395 -10.91 -11.69 25.94
C LEU A 395 -9.91 -12.81 25.64
N GLN A 396 -10.17 -14.03 26.10
CA GLN A 396 -9.33 -15.19 25.82
C GLN A 396 -9.29 -15.50 24.31
N LYS A 397 -10.43 -15.38 23.60
CA LYS A 397 -10.48 -15.52 22.14
C LYS A 397 -9.69 -14.42 21.42
N LYS A 398 -9.79 -13.17 21.88
CA LYS A 398 -9.02 -12.04 21.33
C LYS A 398 -7.52 -12.23 21.53
N LEU A 399 -7.11 -12.64 22.73
CA LEU A 399 -5.71 -12.91 23.05
C LEU A 399 -5.13 -14.03 22.16
N ALA A 400 -5.87 -15.14 22.00
CA ALA A 400 -5.44 -16.23 21.12
C ALA A 400 -5.32 -15.80 19.65
N ALA A 401 -6.22 -14.94 19.18
CA ALA A 401 -6.13 -14.38 17.83
C ALA A 401 -4.90 -13.46 17.66
N GLU A 402 -4.61 -12.63 18.66
CA GLU A 402 -3.43 -11.75 18.66
C GLU A 402 -2.12 -12.53 18.73
N GLU A 403 -2.04 -13.57 19.57
CA GLU A 403 -0.89 -14.48 19.64
C GLU A 403 -0.65 -15.18 18.30
N TYR A 404 -1.72 -15.68 17.65
CA TYR A 404 -1.64 -16.27 16.33
C TYR A 404 -1.14 -15.27 15.28
N GLU A 405 -1.67 -14.06 15.26
CA GLU A 405 -1.22 -13.00 14.34
C GLU A 405 0.25 -12.63 14.58
N LYS A 406 0.69 -12.57 15.84
CA LYS A 406 2.08 -12.29 16.20
C LYS A 406 3.02 -13.38 15.68
N VAL A 407 2.65 -14.66 15.82
CA VAL A 407 3.44 -15.79 15.28
C VAL A 407 3.49 -15.76 13.75
N GLN A 408 2.39 -15.40 13.09
CA GLN A 408 2.38 -15.25 11.63
C GLN A 408 3.30 -14.10 11.18
N LYS A 409 3.23 -12.94 11.86
CA LYS A 409 4.12 -11.80 11.58
C LYS A 409 5.59 -12.14 11.77
N THR A 410 5.95 -12.87 12.82
CA THR A 410 7.35 -13.28 13.05
C THR A 410 7.82 -14.28 12.00
N HIS A 411 6.99 -15.25 11.61
CA HIS A 411 7.32 -16.20 10.55
C HIS A 411 7.54 -15.50 9.19
N VAL A 412 6.64 -14.58 8.81
CA VAL A 412 6.79 -13.77 7.59
C VAL A 412 8.06 -12.92 7.65
N ALA A 413 8.32 -12.24 8.77
CA ALA A 413 9.54 -11.45 8.94
C ALA A 413 10.81 -12.31 8.84
N GLN A 414 10.81 -13.51 9.42
CA GLN A 414 11.92 -14.45 9.35
C GLN A 414 12.15 -14.95 7.92
N GLN A 415 11.09 -15.29 7.19
CA GLN A 415 11.18 -15.70 5.78
C GLN A 415 11.71 -14.56 4.90
N GLN A 416 11.22 -13.33 5.10
CA GLN A 416 11.71 -12.16 4.38
C GLN A 416 13.19 -11.88 4.69
N ALA A 417 13.61 -12.02 5.95
CA ALA A 417 15.01 -11.86 6.34
C ALA A 417 15.91 -12.93 5.70
N GLN A 418 15.46 -14.18 5.62
CA GLN A 418 16.18 -15.26 4.92
C GLN A 418 16.29 -14.98 3.42
N ASN A 419 15.20 -14.61 2.75
CA ASN A 419 15.20 -14.27 1.33
C ASN A 419 16.13 -13.08 1.03
N ARG A 420 16.14 -12.05 1.90
CA ARG A 420 17.08 -10.92 1.80
C ARG A 420 18.54 -11.38 1.93
N LYS A 421 18.85 -12.25 2.90
CA LYS A 421 20.21 -12.80 3.06
C LYS A 421 20.65 -13.60 1.83
N GLN A 422 19.79 -14.45 1.27
CA GLN A 422 20.09 -15.20 0.05
C GLN A 422 20.35 -14.29 -1.14
N LEU A 423 19.54 -13.25 -1.31
CA LEU A 423 19.74 -12.26 -2.37
C LEU A 423 21.07 -11.50 -2.21
N GLU A 424 21.43 -11.09 -1.00
CA GLU A 424 22.70 -10.40 -0.74
C GLU A 424 23.91 -11.33 -0.98
N LEU A 425 23.80 -12.62 -0.65
CA LEU A 425 24.83 -13.61 -1.00
C LEU A 425 24.98 -13.75 -2.51
N ALA A 426 23.89 -13.89 -3.25
CA ALA A 426 23.92 -13.98 -4.72
C ALA A 426 24.48 -12.70 -5.37
N LYS A 427 24.14 -11.51 -4.85
CA LYS A 427 24.76 -10.24 -5.30
C LYS A 427 26.26 -10.24 -5.05
N ARG A 428 26.69 -10.65 -3.86
CA ARG A 428 28.11 -10.73 -3.49
C ARG A 428 28.87 -11.67 -4.42
N GLU A 429 28.31 -12.83 -4.74
CA GLU A 429 28.90 -13.80 -5.68
C GLU A 429 29.03 -13.22 -7.09
N ASN A 430 27.98 -12.55 -7.60
CA ASN A 430 28.05 -11.85 -8.88
C ASN A 430 29.14 -10.77 -8.88
N PHE A 431 29.26 -9.98 -7.81
CA PHE A 431 30.34 -8.98 -7.70
C PHE A 431 31.72 -9.62 -7.71
N LEU A 432 31.91 -10.77 -7.05
CA LEU A 432 33.18 -11.48 -7.07
C LEU A 432 33.53 -12.00 -8.48
N GLN A 433 32.55 -12.52 -9.22
CA GLN A 433 32.74 -12.92 -10.62
C GLN A 433 33.12 -11.74 -11.50
N LEU A 434 32.43 -10.60 -11.37
CA LEU A 434 32.78 -9.38 -12.11
C LEU A 434 34.20 -8.87 -11.79
N ILE A 435 34.64 -8.99 -10.54
CA ILE A 435 36.01 -8.63 -10.16
C ILE A 435 37.02 -9.56 -10.84
N ASP A 436 36.74 -10.86 -10.92
CA ASP A 436 37.62 -11.81 -11.60
C ASP A 436 37.67 -11.57 -13.12
N ASP A 437 36.52 -11.31 -13.73
CA ASP A 437 36.41 -10.91 -15.14
C ASP A 437 37.20 -9.62 -15.42
N LEU A 438 37.10 -8.62 -14.55
CA LEU A 438 37.89 -7.39 -14.70
C LEU A 438 39.38 -7.67 -14.61
N LYS A 439 39.83 -8.52 -13.67
CA LYS A 439 41.24 -8.91 -13.56
C LYS A 439 41.73 -9.62 -14.82
N THR A 440 40.96 -10.56 -15.37
CA THR A 440 41.35 -11.26 -16.60
C THR A 440 41.42 -10.30 -17.80
N LYS A 441 40.47 -9.36 -17.90
CA LYS A 441 40.49 -8.32 -18.94
C LYS A 441 41.67 -7.38 -18.79
N ASP A 442 42.05 -7.01 -17.57
CA ASP A 442 43.24 -6.18 -17.31
C ASP A 442 44.52 -6.87 -17.75
N VAL A 443 44.69 -8.17 -17.47
CA VAL A 443 45.85 -8.94 -17.95
C VAL A 443 45.89 -8.95 -19.48
N LEU A 444 44.77 -9.23 -20.14
CA LEU A 444 44.70 -9.20 -21.61
C LEU A 444 45.03 -7.82 -22.19
N LEU A 445 44.55 -6.75 -21.56
CA LEU A 445 44.87 -5.38 -21.97
C LEU A 445 46.36 -5.08 -21.82
N GLN A 446 47.00 -5.52 -20.74
CA GLN A 446 48.45 -5.37 -20.56
C GLN A 446 49.23 -6.11 -21.65
N GLU A 447 48.83 -7.34 -21.99
CA GLU A 447 49.47 -8.11 -23.06
C GLU A 447 49.36 -7.45 -24.43
N VAL A 448 48.15 -6.97 -24.79
CA VAL A 448 47.90 -6.28 -26.06
C VAL A 448 48.68 -4.96 -26.12
N THR A 449 48.71 -4.21 -25.02
CA THR A 449 49.49 -2.97 -24.92
C THR A 449 50.98 -3.25 -25.10
N GLY A 450 51.52 -4.28 -24.45
CA GLY A 450 52.91 -4.70 -24.61
C GLY A 450 53.25 -5.14 -26.04
N LYS A 451 52.35 -5.86 -26.72
CA LYS A 451 52.51 -6.22 -28.15
C LYS A 451 52.49 -4.98 -29.05
N PHE A 452 51.60 -4.03 -28.77
CA PHE A 452 51.51 -2.78 -29.52
C PHE A 452 52.80 -1.95 -29.40
N GLU A 453 53.34 -1.79 -28.17
CA GLU A 453 54.59 -1.07 -27.96
C GLU A 453 55.79 -1.73 -28.66
N LYS A 454 55.87 -3.06 -28.67
CA LYS A 454 56.89 -3.81 -29.42
C LYS A 454 56.78 -3.53 -30.92
N ASN A 455 55.57 -3.65 -31.48
CA ASN A 455 55.33 -3.39 -32.89
C ASN A 455 55.64 -1.92 -33.26
N GLN A 456 55.31 -0.97 -32.39
CA GLN A 456 55.64 0.45 -32.59
C GLN A 456 57.16 0.68 -32.66
N LYS A 457 57.95 0.00 -31.81
CA LYS A 457 59.42 0.05 -31.86
C LYS A 457 59.95 -0.55 -33.16
N GLU A 458 59.40 -1.68 -33.60
CA GLU A 458 59.77 -2.33 -34.87
C GLU A 458 59.49 -1.43 -36.08
N VAL A 459 58.30 -0.83 -36.14
CA VAL A 459 57.93 0.14 -37.20
C VAL A 459 58.89 1.33 -37.20
N ALA A 460 59.22 1.89 -36.04
CA ALA A 460 60.16 3.01 -35.96
C ALA A 460 61.57 2.66 -36.49
N VAL A 461 62.04 1.43 -36.24
CA VAL A 461 63.31 0.93 -36.78
C VAL A 461 63.25 0.75 -38.29
N VAL A 462 62.16 0.17 -38.82
CA VAL A 462 61.97 -0.01 -40.27
C VAL A 462 61.91 1.35 -40.98
N GLU A 463 61.16 2.31 -40.45
CA GLU A 463 61.12 3.66 -41.00
C GLU A 463 62.49 4.35 -40.99
N ALA A 464 63.27 4.19 -39.91
CA ALA A 464 64.61 4.77 -39.82
C ALA A 464 65.56 4.17 -40.87
N LYS A 465 65.48 2.85 -41.12
CA LYS A 465 66.23 2.19 -42.20
C LYS A 465 65.77 2.70 -43.57
N GLY A 466 64.46 2.83 -43.79
CA GLY A 466 63.89 3.37 -45.02
C GLY A 466 64.36 4.81 -45.30
N ARG A 467 64.35 5.68 -44.28
CA ARG A 467 64.88 7.06 -44.38
C ARG A 467 66.35 7.08 -44.83
N LYS A 468 67.21 6.26 -44.19
CA LYS A 468 68.62 6.15 -44.57
C LYS A 468 68.82 5.66 -46.01
N ALA A 469 68.03 4.68 -46.46
CA ALA A 469 68.10 4.17 -47.83
C ALA A 469 67.69 5.23 -48.85
N VAL A 470 66.63 6.00 -48.58
CA VAL A 470 66.19 7.12 -49.41
C VAL A 470 67.27 8.20 -49.50
N GLU A 471 67.86 8.61 -48.37
CA GLU A 471 68.96 9.58 -48.35
C GLU A 471 70.16 9.12 -49.18
N HIS A 472 70.52 7.83 -49.09
CA HIS A 472 71.60 7.26 -49.90
C HIS A 472 71.29 7.30 -51.41
N LEU A 473 70.07 6.92 -51.81
CA LEU A 473 69.63 7.01 -53.21
C LEU A 473 69.60 8.45 -53.72
N GLN A 474 69.14 9.40 -52.90
CA GLN A 474 69.16 10.82 -53.24
C GLN A 474 70.58 11.33 -53.49
N LYS A 475 71.55 10.96 -52.63
CA LYS A 475 72.97 11.30 -52.83
C LYS A 475 73.54 10.69 -54.12
N LYS A 476 73.22 9.43 -54.41
CA LYS A 476 73.65 8.75 -55.64
C LYS A 476 73.10 9.43 -56.90
N ILE A 477 71.79 9.74 -56.90
CA ILE A 477 71.15 10.45 -58.01
C ILE A 477 71.74 11.85 -58.20
N ALA A 478 72.01 12.57 -57.11
CA ALA A 478 72.65 13.89 -57.18
C ALA A 478 74.06 13.82 -57.81
N HIS A 479 74.85 12.80 -57.43
CA HIS A 479 76.16 12.56 -58.02
C HIS A 479 76.08 12.21 -59.51
N GLU A 480 75.18 11.30 -59.91
CA GLU A 480 74.96 10.96 -61.32
C GLU A 480 74.50 12.17 -62.15
N ARG A 481 73.63 13.03 -61.59
CA ARG A 481 73.22 14.28 -62.23
C ARG A 481 74.40 15.25 -62.41
N SER A 482 75.26 15.39 -61.41
CA SER A 482 76.47 16.23 -61.48
C SER A 482 77.42 15.74 -62.57
N LEU A 483 77.68 14.42 -62.65
CA LEU A 483 78.50 13.84 -63.71
C LEU A 483 77.90 14.08 -65.10
N LYS A 484 76.57 13.94 -65.26
CA LYS A 484 75.88 14.25 -66.52
C LYS A 484 76.01 15.73 -66.88
N LEU A 485 75.80 16.64 -65.93
CA LEU A 485 76.00 18.08 -66.13
C LEU A 485 77.42 18.42 -66.57
N ASN A 486 78.43 17.84 -65.92
CA ASN A 486 79.83 18.03 -66.31
C ASN A 486 80.11 17.50 -67.73
N ALA A 487 79.52 16.36 -68.10
CA ALA A 487 79.63 15.83 -69.45
C ALA A 487 78.97 16.75 -70.49
N PHE A 488 77.80 17.32 -70.18
CA PHE A 488 77.14 18.31 -71.03
C PHE A 488 77.98 19.57 -71.19
N HIS A 489 78.49 20.15 -70.11
CA HIS A 489 79.40 21.29 -70.19
C HIS A 489 80.64 20.98 -71.04
N LYS A 490 81.19 19.77 -70.94
CA LYS A 490 82.35 19.39 -71.77
C LYS A 490 82.00 19.28 -73.25
N VAL A 491 80.79 18.81 -73.58
CA VAL A 491 80.28 18.82 -74.95
C VAL A 491 80.07 20.25 -75.43
N ASP A 492 79.52 21.13 -74.61
CA ASP A 492 79.35 22.55 -74.94
C ASP A 492 80.71 23.22 -75.19
N ASP A 493 81.72 22.97 -74.34
CA ASP A 493 83.09 23.46 -74.53
C ASP A 493 83.67 22.97 -75.87
N LEU A 494 83.48 21.70 -76.22
CA LEU A 494 83.94 21.13 -77.48
C LEU A 494 83.17 21.72 -78.67
N GLN A 495 81.88 22.00 -78.51
CA GLN A 495 81.07 22.65 -79.54
C GLN A 495 81.55 24.09 -79.78
N VAL A 496 81.86 24.84 -78.72
CA VAL A 496 82.47 26.18 -78.83
C VAL A 496 83.82 26.09 -79.53
N GLN A 497 84.67 25.13 -79.17
CA GLN A 497 85.96 24.91 -79.86
C GLN A 497 85.77 24.58 -81.34
N ILE A 498 84.83 23.71 -81.69
CA ILE A 498 84.51 23.38 -83.09
C ILE A 498 84.05 24.63 -83.84
N ASN A 499 83.13 25.41 -83.26
CA ASN A 499 82.65 26.64 -83.88
C ASN A 499 83.79 27.65 -84.09
N GLU A 500 84.70 27.81 -83.12
CA GLU A 500 85.92 28.64 -83.27
C GLU A 500 86.88 28.11 -84.36
N PHE A 501 87.01 26.78 -84.49
CA PHE A 501 87.81 26.16 -85.56
C PHE A 501 87.14 26.31 -86.93
N GLU A 502 85.82 26.19 -87.00
CA GLU A 502 85.03 26.41 -88.21
C GLU A 502 85.12 27.88 -88.63
N GLU A 503 84.98 28.85 -87.72
CA GLU A 503 85.20 30.28 -88.00
C GLU A 503 86.62 30.56 -88.52
N LYS A 504 87.64 29.89 -87.97
CA LYS A 504 89.02 29.96 -88.48
C LYS A 504 89.16 29.31 -89.86
N GLN A 505 88.43 28.23 -90.16
CA GLN A 505 88.39 27.64 -91.51
C GLN A 505 87.63 28.51 -92.53
N TYR A 506 86.49 29.10 -92.17
CA TYR A 506 85.76 30.03 -93.03
C TYR A 506 86.57 31.30 -93.31
N SER A 507 87.43 31.72 -92.38
CA SER A 507 88.41 32.80 -92.59
C SER A 507 89.50 32.44 -93.61
N LEU A 508 89.83 31.15 -93.77
CA LEU A 508 90.82 30.64 -94.74
C LEU A 508 90.21 30.32 -96.13
N LEU A 509 88.89 30.14 -96.22
CA LEU A 509 88.18 29.76 -97.46
C LEU A 509 87.61 30.94 -98.30
N ASN A 510 87.84 32.20 -97.89
CA ASN A 510 87.57 33.38 -98.72
C ASN A 510 88.71 33.73 -99.70
N SER A 511 89.61 32.77 -99.98
CA SER A 511 90.53 32.78 -101.11
C SER A 511 90.47 31.43 -101.86
N SER A 512 90.02 31.50 -103.11
CA SER A 512 89.93 30.41 -104.10
C SER A 512 88.81 29.38 -103.92
N GLY A 513 87.83 29.42 -104.84
CA GLY A 513 86.68 28.52 -104.85
C GLY A 513 86.90 27.24 -105.65
N ARG A 514 86.12 26.20 -105.32
CA ARG A 514 85.42 25.31 -106.27
C ARG A 514 84.42 24.42 -105.50
N ALA A 515 83.33 24.09 -106.16
CA ALA A 515 82.11 23.53 -105.58
C ALA A 515 82.00 21.99 -105.65
N GLN A 516 81.22 21.44 -104.68
CA GLN A 516 80.27 20.30 -104.76
C GLN A 516 80.80 18.84 -104.61
N PRO A 517 79.94 17.83 -104.26
CA PRO A 517 78.94 17.76 -103.17
C PRO A 517 78.79 16.36 -102.48
N LEU A 518 78.01 16.31 -101.39
CA LEU A 518 77.21 15.18 -100.80
C LEU A 518 77.92 13.91 -100.24
N LYS A 519 77.59 13.52 -98.99
CA LYS A 519 76.66 12.40 -98.64
C LYS A 519 76.64 12.00 -97.14
N ASP A 520 75.43 12.05 -96.60
CA ASP A 520 74.74 11.04 -95.79
C ASP A 520 75.33 10.44 -94.49
N ILE A 521 74.60 10.79 -93.43
CA ILE A 521 74.38 10.13 -92.15
C ILE A 521 74.03 8.64 -92.31
N LYS A 522 74.62 7.78 -91.47
CA LYS A 522 73.95 6.62 -90.82
C LYS A 522 74.84 5.97 -89.75
N LEU A 523 74.55 6.25 -88.47
CA LEU A 523 75.04 5.44 -87.35
C LEU A 523 74.31 4.09 -87.32
N LYS A 524 75.09 3.01 -87.22
CA LYS A 524 74.61 1.66 -86.93
C LYS A 524 74.23 1.55 -85.45
N THR A 525 72.98 1.16 -85.21
CA THR A 525 72.53 0.55 -83.95
C THR A 525 72.53 -0.98 -84.12
N ARG A 526 73.06 -1.72 -83.12
CA ARG A 526 72.80 -3.13 -82.77
C ARG A 526 73.72 -3.48 -81.58
N CYS A 527 73.39 -4.30 -80.59
CA CYS A 527 72.19 -4.94 -80.05
C CYS A 527 72.65 -5.76 -78.81
N PHE A 528 71.70 -6.40 -78.13
CA PHE A 528 71.83 -7.49 -77.13
C PHE A 528 72.03 -7.06 -75.66
N SER A 529 71.39 -7.63 -74.64
CA SER A 529 70.30 -8.62 -74.53
C SER A 529 69.98 -8.91 -73.05
N ALA A 530 68.67 -9.02 -72.74
CA ALA A 530 68.02 -10.13 -72.02
C ALA A 530 68.41 -10.54 -70.56
N ILE A 531 67.56 -10.16 -69.59
CA ILE A 531 66.60 -10.98 -68.76
C ILE A 531 67.02 -12.44 -68.44
N PRO A 532 66.97 -12.96 -67.17
CA PRO A 532 65.71 -13.45 -66.51
C PRO A 532 65.57 -13.30 -64.95
N ARG A 533 64.37 -12.94 -64.45
CA ARG A 533 63.30 -13.74 -63.74
C ARG A 533 63.78 -14.47 -62.46
N GLY A 534 63.40 -14.08 -61.24
CA GLY A 534 62.12 -14.36 -60.51
C GLY A 534 62.40 -15.30 -59.31
N PRO A 535 61.52 -15.54 -58.30
CA PRO A 535 60.11 -15.14 -58.13
C PRO A 535 59.71 -14.63 -56.71
N GLY A 536 58.43 -14.25 -56.56
CA GLY A 536 57.66 -14.21 -55.30
C GLY A 536 57.63 -12.86 -54.57
N SER A 537 56.56 -12.41 -53.91
CA SER A 537 55.14 -12.76 -53.89
C SER A 537 54.47 -11.63 -53.11
N SER A 538 53.30 -11.22 -53.60
CA SER A 538 52.14 -10.70 -52.85
C SER A 538 52.28 -9.55 -51.84
N HIS A 539 51.42 -8.55 -52.07
CA HIS A 539 50.61 -7.84 -51.08
C HIS A 539 51.18 -6.56 -50.46
N ILE A 540 50.88 -5.45 -51.16
CA ILE A 540 50.84 -4.10 -50.62
C ILE A 540 49.44 -3.87 -50.06
N GLN A 541 49.31 -3.84 -48.73
CA GLN A 541 48.40 -2.91 -48.07
C GLN A 541 49.27 -1.78 -47.54
N ALA A 542 49.38 -0.70 -48.32
CA ALA A 542 49.97 0.55 -47.87
C ALA A 542 48.94 1.28 -47.02
N ALA A 543 49.20 1.30 -45.71
CA ALA A 543 48.60 2.23 -44.78
C ALA A 543 48.97 3.65 -45.20
N ASN A 544 47.95 4.49 -45.43
CA ASN A 544 48.11 5.92 -45.42
C ASN A 544 48.31 6.36 -43.96
N ASN A 545 49.44 7.04 -43.75
CA ASN A 545 49.66 7.91 -42.63
C ASN A 545 48.72 9.10 -42.75
N ASP A 546 47.78 9.23 -41.80
CA ASP A 546 47.24 10.53 -41.43
C ASP A 546 47.40 10.79 -39.93
N ARG A 547 48.09 11.90 -39.68
CA ARG A 547 48.23 12.55 -38.38
C ARG A 547 46.84 12.99 -37.91
N ILE A 548 46.20 12.19 -37.06
CA ILE A 548 45.13 12.71 -36.20
C ILE A 548 45.78 13.56 -35.11
N LYS A 549 45.80 14.88 -35.32
CA LYS A 549 45.86 15.84 -34.22
C LYS A 549 44.64 15.57 -33.34
N ARG A 550 44.85 14.97 -32.16
CA ARG A 550 43.83 14.91 -31.12
C ARG A 550 43.43 16.34 -30.78
N MET A 551 42.25 16.78 -31.22
CA MET A 551 41.61 17.94 -30.63
C MET A 551 41.30 17.61 -29.17
N THR A 552 42.07 18.20 -28.26
CA THR A 552 41.68 18.30 -26.85
C THR A 552 40.39 19.08 -26.76
N ARG A 553 39.35 18.43 -26.25
CA ARG A 553 38.07 19.01 -25.84
C ARG A 553 38.30 20.31 -25.04
N PRO A 554 37.49 21.37 -25.21
CA PRO A 554 37.57 22.53 -24.33
C PRO A 554 37.42 22.07 -22.88
N LYS A 555 38.38 22.43 -22.02
CA LYS A 555 38.26 22.22 -20.58
C LYS A 555 37.05 23.02 -20.11
N THR A 556 35.96 22.33 -19.77
CA THR A 556 34.89 22.93 -18.98
C THR A 556 35.52 23.35 -17.66
N CYS A 557 35.55 24.65 -17.40
CA CYS A 557 35.86 25.19 -16.08
C CYS A 557 34.98 24.49 -15.06
N ASN A 558 35.58 23.92 -14.01
CA ASN A 558 34.86 23.52 -12.81
C ASN A 558 34.36 24.80 -12.13
N ALA A 559 33.26 25.36 -12.61
CA ALA A 559 32.45 26.26 -11.81
C ALA A 559 31.85 25.40 -10.70
N ARG A 560 32.41 25.52 -9.49
CA ARG A 560 31.74 25.12 -8.25
C ARG A 560 30.35 25.75 -8.28
N LEU A 561 29.32 24.93 -8.52
CA LEU A 561 27.97 25.24 -8.07
C LEU A 561 28.06 25.33 -6.54
N ARG A 562 28.15 26.55 -6.03
CA ARG A 562 27.80 26.86 -4.64
C ARG A 562 26.34 26.44 -4.48
N THR A 563 26.11 25.27 -3.88
CA THR A 563 24.88 25.04 -3.16
C THR A 563 24.87 26.04 -2.00
N SER A 564 24.12 27.13 -2.16
CA SER A 564 23.66 27.91 -1.01
C SER A 564 22.76 26.98 -0.18
N ARG A 565 23.36 26.32 0.82
CA ARG A 565 22.61 25.88 1.99
C ARG A 565 22.10 27.16 2.65
N SER A 566 20.87 27.53 2.34
CA SER A 566 20.09 28.40 3.21
C SER A 566 19.77 27.58 4.45
N THR A 567 20.58 27.72 5.50
CA THR A 567 20.19 27.38 6.87
C THR A 567 19.06 28.32 7.25
N ARG A 568 17.83 27.89 7.01
CA ARG A 568 16.68 28.40 7.74
C ARG A 568 16.67 27.63 9.06
N GLU A 569 17.46 28.12 10.00
CA GLU A 569 17.22 27.90 11.42
C GLU A 569 15.92 28.64 11.72
N GLU A 570 14.79 27.94 11.62
CA GLU A 570 13.58 28.35 12.31
C GLU A 570 13.64 27.78 13.71
N SER A 571 13.77 28.72 14.64
CA SER A 571 13.72 28.61 16.08
C SER A 571 12.66 27.61 16.55
N ILE A 572 13.10 26.60 17.28
CA ILE A 572 12.23 25.89 18.22
C ILE A 572 12.04 26.86 19.38
N GLU A 573 10.99 27.69 19.30
CA GLU A 573 10.45 28.38 20.47
C GLU A 573 9.89 27.33 21.43
N GLY A 574 10.33 27.43 22.68
CA GLY A 574 9.89 26.59 23.77
C GLY A 574 8.39 26.72 24.00
N VAL A 575 7.76 25.59 24.25
CA VAL A 575 6.50 25.55 24.98
C VAL A 575 6.79 24.82 26.27
N GLU A 576 6.78 25.61 27.34
CA GLU A 576 6.74 25.19 28.73
C GLU A 576 5.69 24.11 28.93
N ILE A 577 6.10 22.96 29.48
CA ILE A 577 5.18 22.06 30.15
C ILE A 577 5.04 22.63 31.57
N GLN A 578 4.02 23.46 31.76
CA GLN A 578 3.45 23.69 33.08
C GLN A 578 2.57 22.49 33.44
N GLU A 579 2.79 22.03 34.67
CA GLU A 579 1.97 21.07 35.41
C GLU A 579 0.49 21.47 35.37
N LEU A 580 -0.38 20.48 35.12
CA LEU A 580 -1.67 20.26 35.80
C LEU A 580 -2.15 18.82 35.57
#